data_AF-A0A2E9J5D5-F1
#
_entry.id   AF-A0A2E9J5D5-F1
#
_cell.length_a   1.000
_cell.length_b   1.000
_cell.length_c   1.000
_cell.angle_alpha   90.00
_cell.angle_beta   90.00
_cell.angle_gamma   90.00
#
_symmetry.space_group_name_H-M   'P 1'
#
loop_
_entity.id
_entity.type
_entity.pdbx_description
1 polymer ?
#
loop_
_entity_poly.entity_id
_entity_poly.type
_entity_poly.pdbx_seq_one_letter_code
_entity_poly.pdbx_strand_id
1 'polypeptide(L)'
;MLHIHGGNKKQKKLSHQLFNFCCNGLFKEDNIPNIDLTIHKVEDALAWTDYEGDGKFFIEIEESLDQKKFIITMCHEIIHVCQFLSGVEVSELSAYHYEEKIAEQFYHEELRQNHSPLDLNED
;
A
#
# COMPACT_ATOMS: atom_id res chain seq x y z
N MET A 1 -11.86 -3.62 -1.91
CA MET A 1 -11.63 -3.68 -3.38
C MET A 1 -10.60 -2.61 -3.72
N LEU A 2 -9.75 -2.82 -4.74
CA LEU A 2 -8.75 -1.84 -5.17
C LEU A 2 -8.93 -1.51 -6.65
N HIS A 3 -9.15 -0.24 -6.96
CA HIS A 3 -9.17 0.30 -8.31
C HIS A 3 -7.91 1.16 -8.52
N ILE A 4 -7.20 0.98 -9.63
CA ILE A 4 -5.92 1.68 -9.87
C ILE A 4 -5.98 2.50 -11.16
N HIS A 5 -5.67 3.79 -11.03
CA HIS A 5 -5.51 4.76 -12.11
C HIS A 5 -4.05 5.22 -12.20
N GLY A 6 -3.61 5.60 -13.41
CA GLY A 6 -2.21 6.00 -13.65
C GLY A 6 -1.20 4.87 -13.43
N GLY A 7 0.07 5.21 -13.17
CA GLY A 7 1.14 4.27 -12.84
C GLY A 7 1.59 3.31 -13.95
N ASN A 8 2.81 2.81 -13.82
CA ASN A 8 3.36 1.79 -14.72
C ASN A 8 2.92 0.36 -14.32
N LYS A 9 3.19 -0.63 -15.20
CA LYS A 9 2.80 -2.03 -14.97
C LYS A 9 3.34 -2.62 -13.66
N LYS A 10 4.57 -2.26 -13.27
CA LYS A 10 5.19 -2.75 -12.03
C LYS A 10 4.48 -2.17 -10.80
N GLN A 11 4.22 -0.86 -10.80
CA GLN A 11 3.49 -0.19 -9.74
C GLN A 11 2.09 -0.79 -9.55
N LYS A 12 1.32 -0.99 -10.62
CA LYS A 12 -0.02 -1.61 -10.54
C LYS A 12 0.01 -3.01 -9.92
N LYS A 13 0.94 -3.86 -10.39
CA LYS A 13 1.11 -5.21 -9.85
C LYS A 13 1.44 -5.16 -8.36
N LEU A 14 2.40 -4.30 -8.00
CA LEU A 14 2.86 -4.13 -6.64
C LEU A 14 1.75 -3.62 -5.71
N SER A 15 0.95 -2.66 -6.15
CA SER A 15 -0.19 -2.14 -5.40
C SER A 15 -1.24 -3.20 -5.12
N HIS A 16 -1.57 -4.07 -6.10
CA HIS A 16 -2.47 -5.20 -5.85
C HIS A 16 -1.89 -6.18 -4.83
N GLN A 17 -0.60 -6.50 -4.93
CA GLN A 17 0.07 -7.41 -3.98
C GLN A 17 0.06 -6.83 -2.56
N LEU A 18 0.44 -5.55 -2.41
CA LEU A 18 0.44 -4.85 -1.13
C LEU A 18 -0.95 -4.75 -0.52
N PHE A 19 -1.93 -4.35 -1.32
CA PHE A 19 -3.31 -4.24 -0.85
C PHE A 19 -3.84 -5.58 -0.34
N ASN A 20 -3.61 -6.66 -1.09
CA ASN A 20 -4.03 -8.00 -0.66
C ASN A 20 -3.31 -8.43 0.62
N PHE A 21 -2.00 -8.20 0.72
CA PHE A 21 -1.21 -8.46 1.92
C PHE A 21 -1.77 -7.71 3.14
N CYS A 22 -2.02 -6.41 3.00
CA CYS A 22 -2.59 -5.59 4.06
C CYS A 22 -4.03 -6.01 4.42
N CYS A 23 -4.86 -6.38 3.44
CA CYS A 23 -6.21 -6.91 3.69
C CYS A 23 -6.21 -8.13 4.60
N ASN A 24 -5.23 -9.03 4.41
CA ASN A 24 -5.11 -10.25 5.21
C ASN A 24 -4.53 -10.00 6.62
N GLY A 25 -3.77 -8.91 6.81
CA GLY A 25 -3.04 -8.65 8.06
C GLY A 25 -3.60 -7.53 8.94
N LEU A 26 -4.17 -6.48 8.36
CA LEU A 26 -4.54 -5.24 9.07
C LEU A 26 -6.05 -5.07 9.28
N PHE A 27 -6.87 -5.63 8.39
CA PHE A 27 -8.31 -5.39 8.39
C PHE A 27 -9.06 -6.63 8.90
N LYS A 28 -10.25 -6.40 9.47
CA LYS A 28 -11.21 -7.49 9.75
C LYS A 28 -11.89 -7.89 8.44
N GLU A 29 -12.28 -9.16 8.30
CA GLU A 29 -12.89 -9.71 7.08
C GLU A 29 -14.15 -8.94 6.64
N ASP A 30 -14.93 -8.40 7.59
CA ASP A 30 -16.14 -7.62 7.36
C ASP A 30 -15.90 -6.12 7.17
N ASN A 31 -14.65 -5.66 7.22
CA ASN A 31 -14.27 -4.24 7.16
C ASN A 31 -13.09 -3.98 6.21
N ILE A 32 -13.07 -4.69 5.08
CA ILE A 32 -12.07 -4.48 4.03
C ILE A 32 -12.42 -3.19 3.25
N PRO A 33 -11.52 -2.20 3.16
CA PRO A 33 -11.81 -0.93 2.49
C PRO A 33 -12.03 -1.08 0.98
N ASN A 34 -12.79 -0.14 0.42
CA ASN A 34 -12.76 0.15 -1.01
C ASN A 34 -11.81 1.31 -1.28
N ILE A 35 -10.79 1.11 -2.12
CA ILE A 35 -9.75 2.11 -2.38
C ILE A 35 -9.68 2.41 -3.88
N ASP A 36 -9.81 3.69 -4.23
CA ASP A 36 -9.42 4.23 -5.53
C ASP A 36 -7.99 4.81 -5.41
N LEU A 37 -7.02 4.11 -5.98
CA LEU A 37 -5.61 4.49 -5.98
C LEU A 37 -5.24 5.19 -7.29
N THR A 38 -4.73 6.42 -7.22
CA THR A 38 -4.20 7.16 -8.37
C THR A 38 -2.69 7.34 -8.27
N ILE A 39 -1.94 6.79 -9.22
CA ILE A 39 -0.48 6.90 -9.26
C ILE A 39 -0.09 7.90 -10.33
N HIS A 40 0.32 9.09 -9.91
CA HIS A 40 0.58 10.23 -10.79
C HIS A 40 1.56 11.20 -10.10
N LYS A 41 1.92 12.30 -10.76
CA LYS A 41 2.76 13.32 -10.12
C LYS A 41 1.94 14.04 -9.04
N VAL A 42 2.41 14.00 -7.81
CA VAL A 42 1.80 14.65 -6.65
C VAL A 42 2.62 15.88 -6.27
N GLU A 43 1.96 17.01 -6.05
CA GLU A 43 2.64 18.25 -5.66
C GLU A 43 2.82 18.30 -4.13
N ASP A 44 4.03 18.70 -3.70
CA ASP A 44 4.40 18.96 -2.30
C ASP A 44 4.23 17.79 -1.30
N ALA A 45 3.97 16.57 -1.78
CA ALA A 45 3.84 15.37 -0.94
C ALA A 45 4.28 14.09 -1.68
N LEU A 46 4.44 13.00 -0.93
CA LEU A 46 4.66 11.67 -1.51
C LEU A 46 3.36 10.93 -1.80
N ALA A 47 2.32 11.24 -1.04
CA ALA A 47 0.99 10.68 -1.15
C ALA A 47 -0.03 11.52 -0.37
N TRP A 48 -1.31 11.29 -0.66
CA TRP A 48 -2.43 11.78 0.13
C TRP A 48 -3.48 10.67 0.26
N THR A 49 -4.21 10.69 1.37
CA THR A 49 -5.37 9.83 1.62
C THR A 49 -6.57 10.66 2.04
N ASP A 50 -7.73 10.38 1.45
CA ASP A 50 -9.00 10.99 1.82
C ASP A 50 -10.13 9.95 1.94
N TYR A 51 -11.16 10.29 2.70
CA TYR A 51 -12.36 9.47 2.88
C TYR A 51 -13.53 10.05 2.07
N GLU A 52 -14.01 9.31 1.08
CA GLU A 52 -15.06 9.76 0.17
C GLU A 52 -16.49 9.43 0.66
N GLY A 53 -16.63 8.74 1.79
CA GLY A 53 -17.91 8.24 2.28
C GLY A 53 -18.13 6.76 1.94
N ASP A 54 -19.14 6.14 2.56
CA ASP A 54 -19.58 4.76 2.31
C ASP A 54 -18.46 3.69 2.34
N GLY A 55 -17.45 3.87 3.19
CA GLY A 55 -16.30 2.95 3.28
C GLY A 55 -15.34 3.01 2.09
N LYS A 56 -15.46 4.05 1.26
CA LYS A 56 -14.58 4.33 0.12
C LYS A 56 -13.51 5.35 0.48
N PHE A 57 -12.29 5.06 0.06
CA PHE A 57 -11.12 5.90 0.25
C PHE A 57 -10.50 6.23 -1.09
N PHE A 58 -9.93 7.43 -1.17
CA PHE A 58 -9.09 7.85 -2.27
C PHE A 58 -7.65 7.94 -1.77
N ILE A 59 -6.72 7.33 -2.51
CA ILE A 59 -5.30 7.45 -2.26
C ILE A 59 -4.62 7.94 -3.53
N GLU A 60 -3.75 8.94 -3.42
CA GLU A 60 -2.82 9.29 -4.49
C GLU A 60 -1.38 9.10 -4.06
N ILE A 61 -0.53 8.61 -4.97
CA ILE A 61 0.90 8.35 -4.71
C ILE A 61 1.75 8.90 -5.85
N GLU A 62 2.86 9.55 -5.49
CA GLU A 62 3.86 10.10 -6.41
C GLU A 62 4.44 9.00 -7.32
N GLU A 63 4.30 9.19 -8.63
CA GLU A 63 4.66 8.18 -9.64
C GLU A 63 6.18 7.97 -9.79
N SER A 64 7.00 8.96 -9.44
CA SER A 64 8.46 8.91 -9.57
C SER A 64 9.16 8.17 -8.43
N LEU A 65 8.42 7.68 -7.44
CA LEU A 65 8.97 6.91 -6.33
C LEU A 65 9.63 5.61 -6.81
N ASP A 66 10.83 5.34 -6.28
CA ASP A 66 11.44 4.03 -6.42
C ASP A 66 10.58 2.96 -5.73
N GLN A 67 10.81 1.69 -6.07
CA GLN A 67 10.00 0.58 -5.58
C GLN A 67 9.94 0.53 -4.05
N LYS A 68 11.05 0.84 -3.34
CA LYS A 68 11.07 0.77 -1.88
C LYS A 68 10.25 1.88 -1.25
N LYS A 69 10.46 3.11 -1.70
CA LYS A 69 9.68 4.25 -1.24
C LYS A 69 8.20 4.08 -1.55
N PHE A 70 7.87 3.62 -2.76
CA PHE A 70 6.48 3.36 -3.15
C PHE A 70 5.79 2.37 -2.19
N ILE A 71 6.49 1.29 -1.81
CA ILE A 71 5.95 0.30 -0.87
C ILE A 71 5.70 0.92 0.50
N ILE A 72 6.70 1.61 1.06
CA ILE A 72 6.61 2.23 2.39
C ILE A 72 5.49 3.28 2.41
N THR A 73 5.46 4.16 1.40
CA THR A 73 4.43 5.18 1.27
C THR A 73 3.04 4.55 1.15
N MET A 74 2.84 3.52 0.34
CA MET A 74 1.54 2.86 0.25
C MET A 74 1.14 2.18 1.58
N CYS A 75 2.08 1.60 2.32
CA CYS A 75 1.82 1.07 3.67
C CYS A 75 1.36 2.17 4.63
N HIS A 76 2.00 3.34 4.59
CA HIS A 76 1.65 4.51 5.41
C HIS A 76 0.19 4.92 5.18
N GLU A 77 -0.20 5.11 3.92
CA GLU A 77 -1.58 5.47 3.56
C GLU A 77 -2.59 4.40 3.99
N ILE A 78 -2.26 3.11 3.83
CA ILE A 78 -3.13 2.01 4.27
C ILE A 78 -3.27 1.97 5.80
N ILE A 79 -2.24 2.34 6.56
CA ILE A 79 -2.33 2.48 8.02
C ILE A 79 -3.32 3.58 8.38
N HIS A 80 -3.32 4.72 7.68
CA HIS A 80 -4.32 5.77 7.91
C HIS A 80 -5.74 5.29 7.64
N VAL A 81 -5.96 4.55 6.55
CA VAL A 81 -7.26 3.92 6.27
C VAL A 81 -7.67 2.98 7.41
N CYS A 82 -6.75 2.15 7.91
CA CYS A 82 -7.00 1.23 9.02
C CYS A 82 -7.33 1.96 10.33
N GLN A 83 -6.59 3.01 10.66
CA GLN A 83 -6.84 3.86 11.83
C GLN A 83 -8.24 4.48 11.75
N PHE A 84 -8.57 5.07 10.60
CA PHE A 84 -9.88 5.68 10.36
C PHE A 84 -11.02 4.68 10.52
N LEU A 85 -10.92 3.51 9.87
CA LEU A 85 -11.93 2.45 9.96
C LEU A 85 -12.06 1.83 11.36
N SER A 86 -10.99 1.90 12.16
CA SER A 86 -10.99 1.42 13.54
C SER A 86 -11.60 2.44 14.52
N GLY A 87 -11.96 3.64 14.04
CA GLY A 87 -12.51 4.71 14.87
C GLY A 87 -11.50 5.30 15.86
N VAL A 88 -10.20 5.15 15.58
CA VAL A 88 -9.13 5.79 16.36
C VAL A 88 -8.68 7.08 15.69
N GLU A 89 -8.06 7.97 16.45
CA GLU A 89 -7.45 9.19 15.91
C GLU A 89 -6.35 8.81 14.91
N VAL A 90 -6.43 9.39 13.70
CA VAL A 90 -5.42 9.21 12.66
C VAL A 90 -4.11 9.84 13.14
N SER A 91 -3.03 9.07 13.12
CA SER A 91 -1.76 9.45 13.73
C SER A 91 -0.58 9.17 12.81
N GLU A 92 0.04 10.25 12.33
CA GLU A 92 1.31 10.26 11.61
C GLU A 92 2.41 9.50 12.36
N LEU A 93 2.54 9.74 13.66
CA LEU A 93 3.56 9.10 14.50
C LEU A 93 3.39 7.57 14.49
N SER A 94 2.15 7.10 14.59
CA SER A 94 1.86 5.67 14.51
C SER A 94 2.07 5.13 13.10
N ALA A 95 1.75 5.89 12.05
CA ALA A 95 1.97 5.47 10.68
C ALA A 95 3.47 5.27 10.38
N TYR A 96 4.29 6.27 10.71
CA TYR A 96 5.77 6.16 10.63
C TYR A 96 6.34 5.01 11.45
N HIS A 97 5.76 4.71 12.62
CA HIS A 97 6.25 3.63 13.45
C HIS A 97 6.04 2.23 12.82
N TYR A 98 4.98 2.05 12.04
CA TYR A 98 4.61 0.73 11.50
C TYR A 98 4.89 0.55 10.00
N GLU A 99 4.98 1.62 9.22
CA GLU A 99 5.12 1.55 7.75
C GLU A 99 6.29 0.67 7.29
N GLU A 100 7.47 0.84 7.91
CA GLU A 100 8.67 0.11 7.52
C GLU A 100 8.55 -1.35 7.91
N LYS A 101 7.99 -1.64 9.09
CA LYS A 101 7.79 -3.01 9.57
C LYS A 101 6.85 -3.78 8.64
N ILE A 102 5.75 -3.16 8.23
CA ILE A 102 4.78 -3.79 7.30
C ILE A 102 5.43 -3.97 5.93
N ALA A 103 6.16 -2.97 5.44
CA ALA A 103 6.89 -3.07 4.18
C ALA A 103 7.92 -4.22 4.22
N GLU A 104 8.69 -4.35 5.30
CA GLU A 104 9.62 -5.46 5.51
C GLU A 104 8.92 -6.82 5.49
N GLN A 105 7.82 -6.98 6.23
CA GLN A 105 7.04 -8.22 6.21
C GLN A 105 6.57 -8.57 4.80
N PHE A 106 6.05 -7.58 4.05
CA PHE A 106 5.67 -7.76 2.65
C PHE A 106 6.85 -8.21 1.78
N TYR A 107 8.04 -7.63 1.95
CA TYR A 107 9.24 -8.08 1.23
C TYR A 107 9.57 -9.55 1.52
N HIS A 108 9.47 -9.95 2.77
CA HIS A 108 9.79 -11.30 3.22
C HIS A 108 8.79 -12.35 2.72
N GLU A 109 7.51 -12.01 2.70
CA GLU A 109 6.44 -12.97 2.43
C GLU A 109 6.08 -13.03 0.94
N GLU A 110 5.91 -11.88 0.30
CA GLU A 110 5.35 -11.81 -1.06
C GLU A 110 6.44 -11.69 -2.11
N LEU A 111 7.49 -10.91 -1.86
CA LEU A 111 8.53 -10.67 -2.88
C LEU A 111 9.62 -11.74 -2.88
N ARG A 112 10.03 -12.28 -1.72
CA ARG A 112 11.00 -13.40 -1.68
C ARG A 112 10.42 -14.71 -2.19
N GLN A 113 9.14 -15.00 -1.93
CA GLN A 113 8.53 -16.22 -2.45
C GLN A 113 8.36 -16.18 -3.97
N ASN A 114 8.11 -15.00 -4.53
CA ASN A 114 8.10 -14.78 -5.98
C ASN A 114 9.51 -14.72 -6.61
N HIS A 115 10.58 -14.70 -5.79
CA HIS A 115 11.99 -14.78 -6.19
C HIS A 115 12.63 -16.09 -5.69
N SER A 116 11.90 -17.21 -5.74
CA SER A 116 12.45 -18.52 -5.37
C SER A 116 13.73 -18.85 -6.17
N PRO A 117 14.76 -19.52 -5.60
CA PRO A 117 16.12 -19.65 -6.14
C PRO A 117 16.29 -20.48 -7.43
N LEU A 118 15.23 -20.77 -8.18
CA LEU A 118 15.32 -21.56 -9.40
C LEU A 118 15.91 -20.78 -10.60
N ASP A 119 16.10 -19.47 -10.49
CA ASP A 119 16.77 -18.63 -11.50
C ASP A 119 18.31 -18.56 -11.35
N LEU A 120 18.93 -19.45 -10.56
CA LEU A 120 20.39 -19.56 -10.46
C LEU A 120 21.00 -20.71 -11.27
N ASN A 121 20.25 -21.33 -12.18
CA ASN A 121 20.80 -22.30 -13.13
C ASN A 121 20.33 -21.99 -14.55
N GLU A 122 20.94 -21.00 -15.19
CA GLU A 122 21.16 -21.02 -16.64
C GLU A 122 22.60 -20.58 -16.92
N ASP A 123 23.42 -21.59 -17.23
CA ASP A 123 24.75 -21.69 -17.85
C ASP A 123 25.64 -20.43 -18.05
#